data_AF-A0A7S1LQ98-F1
#
_entry.id   AF-A0A7S1LQ98-F1
#
_cell.length_a   1.000
_cell.length_b   1.000
_cell.length_c   1.000
_cell.angle_alpha   90.00
_cell.angle_beta   90.00
_cell.angle_gamma   90.00
#
_symmetry.space_group_name_H-M   'P 1'
#
loop_
_entity.id
_entity.type
_entity.pdbx_description
1 polymer ?
#
loop_
_entity_poly.entity_id
_entity_poly.type
_entity_poly.pdbx_seq_one_letter_code
_entity_poly.pdbx_strand_id
1 'polypeptide(L)'
;AWLGVLVLLASACSHVVMAPAWYNLVPFMQTMPPCFNDQVPGCFHTWTGMLFHNFVVQAIQINVMLFMFNVFFPMYPMDGAKLIVCSLQLFCGSSARCAAKVLVYTSTPLAIIFIIHSFMGMHGGGLQPGITAFMGFMCLTESYKIYKLMQEERLYTHPLFELARSSTREVNDTMGASVRLNSAERDDPEAQARAPQVQITELRPFSGAGHALGAGQAHSGGQDCAASSSPKADGAAADDHGRNKWLDRFEQDSAQRSKTVRELEEERYQRMDGERPPGRSP
;
A
#
# COMPACT_ATOMS: atom_id res chain seq x y z
N ALA A 1 17.29 -9.32 6.42
CA ALA A 1 18.75 -9.43 6.68
C ALA A 1 19.17 -8.60 7.89
N TRP A 2 18.99 -7.27 7.89
CA TRP A 2 19.41 -6.38 8.99
C TRP A 2 18.80 -6.69 10.37
N LEU A 3 17.53 -7.08 10.44
CA LEU A 3 16.89 -7.48 11.70
C LEU A 3 17.43 -8.79 12.28
N GLY A 4 17.74 -9.77 11.43
CA GLY A 4 18.41 -10.99 11.85
C GLY A 4 19.80 -10.70 12.42
N VAL A 5 20.50 -9.72 11.83
CA VAL A 5 21.81 -9.24 12.32
C VAL A 5 21.66 -8.50 13.65
N LEU A 6 20.64 -7.67 13.83
CA LEU A 6 20.39 -6.97 15.11
C LEU A 6 19.99 -7.93 16.24
N VAL A 7 19.15 -8.92 15.95
CA VAL A 7 18.76 -9.95 16.93
C VAL A 7 19.94 -10.87 17.26
N LEU A 8 20.75 -11.25 16.28
CA LEU A 8 21.98 -12.02 16.52
C LEU A 8 23.03 -11.22 17.29
N LEU A 9 23.23 -9.93 17.00
CA LEU A 9 24.14 -9.06 17.74
C LEU A 9 23.68 -8.82 19.17
N ALA A 10 22.38 -8.56 19.38
CA ALA A 10 21.81 -8.40 20.72
C ALA A 10 21.89 -9.70 21.52
N SER A 11 21.58 -10.84 20.90
CA SER A 11 21.69 -12.17 21.52
C SER A 11 23.13 -12.59 21.80
N ALA A 12 24.09 -12.21 20.94
CA ALA A 12 25.51 -12.49 21.14
C ALA A 12 26.14 -11.62 22.23
N CYS A 13 25.59 -10.41 22.47
CA CYS A 13 26.05 -9.54 23.55
C CYS A 13 25.44 -9.88 24.92
N SER A 14 24.33 -10.60 24.98
CA SER A 14 23.71 -11.03 26.24
C SER A 14 24.25 -12.39 26.69
N HIS A 15 25.31 -12.40 27.50
CA HIS A 15 25.93 -13.62 28.06
C HIS A 15 25.04 -14.41 29.05
N VAL A 16 23.77 -14.03 29.23
CA VAL A 16 22.80 -14.69 30.12
C VAL A 16 21.67 -15.29 29.28
N VAL A 17 21.87 -16.52 28.82
CA VAL A 17 21.01 -17.24 27.85
C VAL A 17 19.66 -17.72 28.45
N MET A 18 19.38 -17.44 29.72
CA MET A 18 18.16 -17.91 30.39
C MET A 18 16.98 -16.93 30.30
N ALA A 19 17.21 -15.65 29.97
CA ALA A 19 16.13 -14.70 29.74
C ALA A 19 15.78 -14.68 28.24
N PRO A 20 14.49 -14.80 27.87
CA PRO A 20 14.13 -14.76 26.46
C PRO A 20 14.55 -13.41 25.86
N ALA A 21 15.15 -13.43 24.67
CA ALA A 21 15.90 -12.31 24.07
C ALA A 21 15.16 -10.95 24.04
N TRP A 22 13.83 -10.97 24.14
CA TRP A 22 13.01 -9.78 24.24
C TRP A 22 13.17 -9.01 25.56
N TYR A 23 13.61 -9.65 26.65
CA TYR A 23 13.94 -8.96 27.92
C TYR A 23 15.09 -7.96 27.77
N ASN A 24 16.02 -8.21 26.85
CA ASN A 24 17.13 -7.29 26.57
C ASN A 24 16.73 -6.15 25.62
N LEU A 25 15.64 -6.31 24.87
CA LEU A 25 15.12 -5.31 23.94
C LEU A 25 14.27 -4.24 24.64
N VAL A 26 13.72 -4.56 25.82
CA VAL A 26 12.86 -3.66 26.58
C VAL A 26 13.48 -3.45 27.97
N PRO A 27 14.36 -2.43 28.15
CA PRO A 27 15.01 -2.17 29.44
C PRO A 27 14.03 -1.77 30.57
N PHE A 28 12.74 -1.70 30.28
CA PHE A 28 11.68 -1.25 31.19
C PHE A 28 11.07 -2.35 32.07
N MET A 29 11.48 -3.62 31.93
CA MET A 29 10.90 -4.74 32.70
C MET A 29 11.36 -4.80 34.17
N GLN A 30 12.31 -3.97 34.60
CA GLN A 30 12.69 -3.90 36.01
C GLN A 30 11.64 -3.10 36.78
N THR A 31 10.56 -3.77 37.18
CA THR A 31 9.70 -3.27 38.26
C THR A 31 10.58 -3.15 39.51
N MET A 32 10.86 -1.92 39.93
CA MET A 32 11.63 -1.70 41.14
C MET A 32 10.80 -2.19 42.34
N PRO A 33 11.34 -3.04 43.21
CA PRO A 33 10.61 -3.49 44.39
C PRO A 33 10.35 -2.31 45.33
N PRO A 34 9.21 -2.27 46.05
CA PRO A 34 8.95 -1.25 47.05
C PRO A 34 10.03 -1.29 48.14
N CYS A 35 10.74 -0.17 48.31
CA CYS A 35 11.70 -0.01 49.40
C CYS A 35 10.92 0.41 50.66
N PHE A 36 10.61 -0.54 51.53
CA PHE A 36 9.90 -0.27 52.79
C PHE A 36 10.85 0.16 53.94
N ASN A 37 12.16 0.19 53.71
CA ASN A 37 13.15 0.51 54.75
C ASN A 37 14.14 1.57 54.26
N ASP A 38 14.45 2.53 55.14
CA ASP A 38 14.93 3.87 54.82
C ASP A 38 16.31 3.97 54.13
N GLN A 39 16.46 5.05 53.34
CA GLN A 39 17.67 5.65 52.77
C GLN A 39 18.35 5.01 51.54
N VAL A 40 17.61 4.35 50.65
CA VAL A 40 18.13 4.12 49.30
C VAL A 40 17.75 5.31 48.40
N PRO A 41 18.71 6.12 47.90
CA PRO A 41 18.40 7.24 47.01
C PRO A 41 17.76 6.72 45.72
N GLY A 42 16.55 7.21 45.41
CA GLY A 42 15.78 6.82 44.22
C GLY A 42 14.52 5.98 44.49
N CYS A 43 14.19 5.65 45.74
CA CYS A 43 12.94 4.94 46.06
C CYS A 43 11.73 5.88 46.21
N PHE A 44 10.55 5.42 45.80
CA PHE A 44 9.29 6.14 45.98
C PHE A 44 8.78 6.01 47.43
N HIS A 45 8.70 7.13 48.16
CA HIS A 45 8.18 7.15 49.54
C HIS A 45 6.65 7.06 49.61
N THR A 46 5.93 7.28 48.51
CA THR A 46 4.46 7.20 48.46
C THR A 46 4.00 6.04 47.59
N TRP A 47 3.02 5.29 48.08
CA TRP A 47 2.39 4.18 47.33
C TRP A 47 1.81 4.65 46.00
N THR A 48 1.20 5.84 45.97
CA THR A 48 0.68 6.46 44.76
C THR A 48 1.77 6.73 43.73
N GLY A 49 2.93 7.23 44.16
CA GLY A 49 4.07 7.46 43.26
C GLY A 49 4.58 6.16 42.63
N MET A 50 4.67 5.10 43.43
CA MET A 50 5.05 3.77 42.94
C MET A 50 4.02 3.21 41.95
N LEU A 51 2.72 3.29 42.25
CA LEU A 51 1.68 2.82 41.33
C LEU A 51 1.68 3.61 40.03
N PHE A 52 1.78 4.94 40.11
CA PHE A 52 1.82 5.80 38.94
C PHE A 52 3.04 5.50 38.08
N HIS A 53 4.22 5.35 38.68
CA HIS A 53 5.43 4.97 37.96
C HIS A 53 5.27 3.61 37.27
N ASN A 54 4.80 2.58 37.99
CA ASN A 54 4.55 1.27 37.40
C ASN A 54 3.52 1.33 36.26
N PHE A 55 2.45 2.10 36.42
CA PHE A 55 1.44 2.30 35.38
C PHE A 55 2.05 2.96 34.13
N VAL A 56 2.82 4.03 34.29
CA VAL A 56 3.49 4.73 33.18
C VAL A 56 4.48 3.82 32.48
N VAL A 57 5.30 3.09 33.23
CA VAL A 57 6.26 2.12 32.67
C VAL A 57 5.54 1.02 31.89
N GLN A 58 4.47 0.45 32.45
CA GLN A 58 3.65 -0.56 31.76
C GLN A 58 2.96 0.01 30.52
N ALA A 59 2.46 1.24 30.57
CA ALA A 59 1.85 1.91 29.42
C ALA A 59 2.88 2.15 28.30
N ILE A 60 4.08 2.64 28.63
CA ILE A 60 5.18 2.80 27.67
C ILE A 60 5.57 1.44 27.10
N GLN A 61 5.71 0.42 27.95
CA GLN A 61 6.06 -0.94 27.54
C GLN A 61 5.04 -1.51 26.54
N ILE A 62 3.74 -1.39 26.83
CA ILE A 62 2.67 -1.87 25.94
C ILE A 62 2.70 -1.12 24.61
N ASN A 63 2.93 0.20 24.61
CA ASN A 63 3.05 0.99 23.38
C ASN A 63 4.28 0.59 22.55
N VAL A 64 5.44 0.38 23.19
CA VAL A 64 6.65 -0.08 22.51
C VAL A 64 6.46 -1.49 21.95
N MET A 65 5.82 -2.39 22.71
CA MET A 65 5.45 -3.71 22.23
C MET A 65 4.49 -3.63 21.05
N LEU A 66 3.42 -2.83 21.14
CA LEU A 66 2.48 -2.60 20.03
C LEU A 66 3.18 -2.04 18.79
N PHE A 67 4.10 -1.09 18.96
CA PHE A 67 4.89 -0.55 17.87
C PHE A 67 5.78 -1.63 17.24
N MET A 68 6.49 -2.41 18.06
CA MET A 68 7.33 -3.51 17.57
C MET A 68 6.50 -4.58 16.87
N PHE A 69 5.35 -4.95 17.43
CA PHE A 69 4.42 -5.89 16.80
C PHE A 69 3.92 -5.35 15.47
N ASN A 70 3.47 -4.10 15.44
CA ASN A 70 2.94 -3.49 14.23
C ASN A 70 4.00 -3.32 13.13
N VAL A 71 5.24 -2.97 13.47
CA VAL A 71 6.28 -2.66 12.48
C VAL A 71 7.05 -3.91 12.05
N PHE A 72 7.41 -4.78 13.00
CA PHE A 72 8.35 -5.88 12.72
C PHE A 72 7.66 -7.18 12.36
N PHE A 73 6.38 -7.37 12.69
CA PHE A 73 5.69 -8.58 12.26
C PHE A 73 5.14 -8.40 10.84
N PRO A 74 5.62 -9.20 9.87
CA PRO A 74 5.18 -9.15 8.49
C PRO A 74 3.79 -9.80 8.34
N MET A 75 2.82 -9.38 9.14
CA MET A 75 1.55 -10.09 9.33
C MET A 75 0.40 -9.16 9.00
N TYR A 76 -0.46 -9.55 8.06
CA TYR A 76 -1.69 -8.80 7.81
C TYR A 76 -2.71 -9.12 8.93
N PRO A 77 -3.38 -8.13 9.56
CA PRO A 77 -3.60 -6.73 9.13
C PRO A 77 -2.63 -5.66 9.66
N MET A 78 -1.53 -6.04 10.31
CA MET A 78 -0.59 -5.07 10.88
C MET A 78 0.15 -4.26 9.81
N ASP A 79 0.57 -3.05 10.16
CA ASP A 79 1.19 -2.11 9.23
C ASP A 79 2.56 -2.57 8.70
N GLY A 80 3.21 -3.54 9.35
CA GLY A 80 4.48 -4.13 8.93
C GLY A 80 4.39 -4.81 7.57
N ALA A 81 3.22 -5.38 7.23
CA ALA A 81 2.95 -5.91 5.90
C ALA A 81 3.04 -4.80 4.83
N LYS A 82 2.48 -3.62 5.09
CA LYS A 82 2.53 -2.47 4.17
C LYS A 82 3.96 -1.96 4.02
N LEU A 83 4.70 -1.85 5.12
CA LEU A 83 6.10 -1.40 5.09
C LEU A 83 6.97 -2.35 4.27
N ILE A 84 6.79 -3.66 4.41
CA ILE A 84 7.56 -4.64 3.62
C ILE A 84 7.19 -4.54 2.14
N VAL A 85 5.90 -4.52 1.79
CA VAL A 85 5.46 -4.40 0.40
C VAL A 85 5.98 -3.11 -0.23
N CYS A 86 5.82 -1.98 0.47
CA CYS A 86 6.32 -0.67 0.04
C CYS A 86 7.85 -0.68 -0.11
N SER A 87 8.59 -1.28 0.84
CA SER A 87 10.05 -1.39 0.75
C SER A 87 10.51 -2.25 -0.43
N LEU A 88 9.85 -3.38 -0.70
CA LEU A 88 10.16 -4.23 -1.86
C LEU A 88 9.87 -3.52 -3.18
N GLN A 89 8.84 -2.68 -3.21
CA GLN A 89 8.49 -1.91 -4.41
C GLN A 89 9.44 -0.75 -4.64
N LEU A 90 9.72 0.04 -3.59
CA LEU A 90 10.62 1.20 -3.66
C LEU A 90 12.08 0.81 -3.89
N PHE A 91 12.59 -0.20 -3.16
CA PHE A 91 14.00 -0.54 -3.22
C PHE A 91 14.35 -1.59 -4.29
N CYS A 92 13.44 -2.53 -4.58
CA CYS A 92 13.73 -3.62 -5.50
C CYS A 92 12.98 -3.51 -6.83
N GLY A 93 12.08 -2.54 -7.01
CA GLY A 93 11.22 -2.45 -8.20
C GLY A 93 10.41 -3.73 -8.44
N SER A 94 10.19 -4.52 -7.38
CA SER A 94 9.69 -5.88 -7.51
C SER A 94 8.20 -5.86 -7.79
N SER A 95 7.74 -6.78 -8.65
CA SER A 95 6.31 -6.96 -8.95
C SER A 95 5.52 -7.27 -7.68
N ALA A 96 4.28 -6.76 -7.60
CA ALA A 96 3.36 -7.02 -6.50
C ALA A 96 3.17 -8.53 -6.22
N ARG A 97 3.20 -9.38 -7.26
CA ARG A 97 3.15 -10.85 -7.10
C ARG A 97 4.34 -11.39 -6.31
N CYS A 98 5.54 -10.87 -6.56
CA CYS A 98 6.74 -11.29 -5.84
C CYS A 98 6.67 -10.84 -4.37
N ALA A 99 6.26 -9.60 -4.13
CA ALA A 99 6.04 -9.09 -2.77
C ALA A 99 5.00 -9.92 -2.00
N ALA A 100 3.88 -10.28 -2.64
CA ALA A 100 2.86 -11.15 -2.03
C ALA A 100 3.39 -12.54 -1.69
N LYS A 101 4.16 -13.17 -2.60
CA LYS A 101 4.81 -14.45 -2.31
C LYS A 101 5.70 -14.35 -1.09
N VAL A 102 6.57 -13.34 -1.03
CA VAL A 102 7.48 -13.13 0.11
C VAL A 102 6.68 -12.93 1.41
N LEU A 103 5.61 -12.14 1.38
CA LEU A 103 4.74 -11.93 2.54
C LEU A 103 4.09 -13.24 3.01
N VAL A 104 3.51 -14.03 2.12
CA VAL A 104 2.91 -15.33 2.48
C VAL A 104 3.95 -16.29 3.03
N TYR A 105 5.12 -16.40 2.38
CA TYR A 105 6.19 -17.30 2.82
C TYR A 105 6.82 -16.91 4.16
N THR A 106 6.83 -15.62 4.51
CA THR A 106 7.39 -15.15 5.79
C THR A 106 6.35 -15.18 6.92
N SER A 107 5.10 -14.81 6.64
CA SER A 107 4.02 -14.76 7.65
C SER A 107 3.54 -16.15 8.09
N THR A 108 3.39 -17.08 7.15
CA THR A 108 2.87 -18.44 7.43
C THR A 108 3.70 -19.22 8.45
N PRO A 109 5.04 -19.36 8.30
CA PRO A 109 5.83 -20.09 9.29
C PRO A 109 5.84 -19.39 10.66
N LEU A 110 5.84 -18.05 10.69
CA LEU A 110 5.74 -17.27 11.92
C LEU A 110 4.41 -17.54 12.65
N ALA A 111 3.29 -17.58 11.93
CA ALA A 111 1.99 -17.94 12.49
C ALA A 111 1.98 -19.36 13.07
N ILE A 112 2.55 -20.34 12.33
CA ILE A 112 2.65 -21.73 12.78
C ILE A 112 3.50 -21.82 14.07
N ILE A 113 4.64 -21.13 14.12
CA ILE A 113 5.49 -21.08 15.32
C ILE A 113 4.72 -20.52 16.52
N PHE A 114 3.94 -19.44 16.33
CA PHE A 114 3.12 -18.90 17.41
C PHE A 114 2.07 -19.88 17.92
N ILE A 115 1.39 -20.57 17.02
CA ILE A 115 0.38 -21.57 17.38
C ILE A 115 1.05 -22.70 18.17
N ILE A 116 2.16 -23.26 17.68
CA ILE A 116 2.89 -24.34 18.35
C ILE A 116 3.40 -23.90 19.73
N HIS A 117 4.05 -22.73 19.80
CA HIS A 117 4.56 -22.18 21.06
C HIS A 117 3.43 -21.97 22.08
N SER A 118 2.28 -21.51 21.60
CA SER A 118 1.09 -21.32 22.42
C SER A 118 0.54 -22.63 22.99
N PHE A 119 0.53 -23.70 22.20
CA PHE A 119 0.10 -25.03 22.66
C PHE A 119 1.10 -25.65 23.64
N MET A 120 2.42 -25.46 23.44
CA MET A 120 3.43 -25.95 24.39
C MET A 120 3.31 -25.25 25.75
N GLY A 121 2.97 -23.96 25.77
CA GLY A 121 2.78 -23.15 26.98
C GLY A 121 1.49 -23.43 27.77
N MET A 122 0.58 -24.28 27.28
CA MET A 122 -0.70 -24.56 27.94
C MET A 122 -0.57 -25.24 29.31
N HIS A 123 0.58 -25.82 29.64
CA HIS A 123 0.81 -26.44 30.94
C HIS A 123 0.79 -25.43 32.12
N GLY A 124 0.85 -24.11 31.83
CA GLY A 124 0.93 -23.04 32.83
C GLY A 124 -0.40 -22.43 33.32
N GLY A 125 -1.57 -22.93 32.91
CA GLY A 125 -2.87 -22.54 33.51
C GLY A 125 -3.32 -21.07 33.36
N GLY A 126 -2.72 -20.28 32.46
CA GLY A 126 -3.10 -18.88 32.22
C GLY A 126 -4.05 -18.68 31.03
N LEU A 127 -4.74 -17.53 30.97
CA LEU A 127 -5.51 -17.08 29.79
C LEU A 127 -4.61 -16.55 28.65
N GLN A 128 -3.37 -16.18 28.96
CA GLN A 128 -2.43 -15.56 28.02
C GLN A 128 -2.12 -16.44 26.78
N PRO A 129 -1.93 -17.78 26.90
CA PRO A 129 -1.74 -18.64 25.74
C PRO A 129 -2.96 -18.66 24.80
N GLY A 130 -4.18 -18.56 25.34
CA GLY A 130 -5.39 -18.56 24.49
C GLY A 130 -5.38 -17.39 23.49
N ILE A 131 -4.98 -16.21 23.94
CA ILE A 131 -4.91 -15.00 23.11
C ILE A 131 -3.83 -15.14 22.04
N THR A 132 -2.65 -15.68 22.37
CA THR A 132 -1.56 -15.87 21.40
C THR A 132 -1.92 -16.90 20.33
N ALA A 133 -2.58 -18.00 20.69
CA ALA A 133 -3.06 -18.99 19.73
C ALA A 133 -4.11 -18.38 18.78
N PHE A 134 -5.09 -17.66 19.33
CA PHE A 134 -6.13 -17.01 18.54
C PHE A 134 -5.54 -15.98 17.56
N MET A 135 -4.60 -15.16 18.02
CA MET A 135 -3.88 -14.21 17.16
C MET A 135 -3.14 -14.94 16.03
N GLY A 136 -2.41 -16.01 16.34
CA GLY A 136 -1.73 -16.83 15.33
C GLY A 136 -2.69 -17.41 14.28
N PHE A 137 -3.85 -17.89 14.70
CA PHE A 137 -4.88 -18.45 13.81
C PHE A 137 -5.51 -17.39 12.89
N MET A 138 -5.85 -16.22 13.44
CA MET A 138 -6.35 -15.08 12.66
C MET A 138 -5.34 -14.69 11.57
N CYS A 139 -4.06 -14.63 11.92
CA CYS A 139 -2.99 -14.30 11.00
C CYS A 139 -2.82 -15.35 9.88
N LEU A 140 -2.93 -16.64 10.22
CA LEU A 140 -2.89 -17.71 9.23
C LEU A 140 -4.08 -17.65 8.26
N THR A 141 -5.27 -17.31 8.76
CA THR A 141 -6.47 -17.13 7.94
C THR A 141 -6.32 -15.96 6.95
N GLU A 142 -5.74 -14.85 7.40
CA GLU A 142 -5.45 -13.69 6.55
C GLU A 142 -4.37 -13.99 5.49
N SER A 143 -3.28 -14.67 5.88
CA SER A 143 -2.26 -15.13 4.93
C SER A 143 -2.85 -16.08 3.87
N TYR A 144 -3.82 -16.93 4.26
CA TYR A 144 -4.53 -17.81 3.33
C TYR A 144 -5.41 -17.03 2.34
N LYS A 145 -6.10 -15.98 2.78
CA LYS A 145 -6.88 -15.11 1.86
C LYS A 145 -5.98 -14.45 0.82
N ILE A 146 -4.82 -13.92 1.23
CA ILE A 146 -3.84 -13.33 0.31
C ILE A 146 -3.32 -14.39 -0.67
N TYR A 147 -3.03 -15.60 -0.19
CA TYR A 147 -2.62 -16.72 -1.03
C TYR A 147 -3.68 -17.08 -2.08
N LYS A 148 -4.96 -17.12 -1.69
CA LYS A 148 -6.08 -17.39 -2.61
C LYS A 148 -6.20 -16.30 -3.69
N LEU A 149 -6.16 -15.02 -3.30
CA LEU A 149 -6.20 -13.90 -4.25
C LEU A 149 -5.00 -13.89 -5.20
N MET A 150 -3.84 -14.34 -4.72
CA MET A 150 -2.64 -14.51 -5.53
C MET A 150 -2.82 -15.60 -6.59
N GLN A 151 -3.48 -16.72 -6.26
CA GLN A 151 -3.80 -17.77 -7.24
C GLN A 151 -4.83 -17.32 -8.27
N GLU A 152 -5.79 -16.48 -7.88
CA GLU A 152 -6.82 -15.95 -8.77
C GLU A 152 -6.32 -14.79 -9.66
N GLU A 153 -5.05 -14.37 -9.52
CA GLU A 153 -4.47 -13.21 -10.21
C GLU A 153 -5.22 -11.89 -9.98
N ARG A 154 -6.03 -11.82 -8.91
CA ARG A 154 -6.86 -10.67 -8.51
C ARG A 154 -6.26 -9.92 -7.33
N LEU A 155 -4.94 -9.88 -7.27
CA LEU A 155 -4.20 -9.33 -6.14
C LEU A 155 -4.51 -7.84 -5.93
N TYR A 156 -4.79 -7.12 -7.01
CA TYR A 156 -5.18 -5.72 -7.03
C TYR A 156 -6.49 -5.41 -6.27
N THR A 157 -7.34 -6.39 -6.02
CA THR A 157 -8.58 -6.20 -5.24
C THR A 157 -8.31 -6.07 -3.74
N HIS A 158 -7.10 -6.43 -3.31
CA HIS A 158 -6.73 -6.39 -1.91
C HIS A 158 -6.23 -4.99 -1.52
N PRO A 159 -6.71 -4.40 -0.41
CA PRO A 159 -6.37 -3.03 0.00
C PRO A 159 -4.87 -2.82 0.24
N LEU A 160 -4.11 -3.89 0.59
CA LEU A 160 -2.65 -3.80 0.68
C LEU A 160 -1.96 -3.49 -0.65
N PHE A 161 -2.50 -3.97 -1.76
CA PHE A 161 -1.90 -3.82 -3.09
C PHE A 161 -2.57 -2.72 -3.92
N GLU A 162 -3.67 -2.15 -3.44
CA GLU A 162 -4.31 -0.99 -4.08
C GLU A 162 -3.36 0.21 -4.11
N LEU A 163 -2.68 0.51 -2.99
CA LEU A 163 -1.68 1.59 -2.96
C LEU A 163 -0.49 1.32 -3.88
N ALA A 164 -0.06 0.06 -3.95
CA ALA A 164 1.06 -0.37 -4.80
C ALA A 164 0.79 -0.16 -6.31
N ARG A 165 -0.48 -0.16 -6.72
CA ARG A 165 -0.89 0.03 -8.11
C ARG A 165 -0.73 1.46 -8.60
N SER A 166 -0.54 2.42 -7.69
CA SER A 166 -0.30 3.82 -8.05
C SER A 166 1.04 4.08 -8.74
N SER A 167 1.83 3.04 -9.07
CA SER A 167 3.00 3.14 -9.95
C SER A 167 2.57 3.73 -11.30
N THR A 168 2.72 5.04 -11.38
CA THR A 168 2.46 5.87 -12.55
C THR A 168 3.47 5.52 -13.61
N ARG A 169 3.00 4.97 -14.72
CA ARG A 169 3.84 4.69 -15.88
C ARG A 169 3.91 5.97 -16.70
N GLU A 170 5.11 6.54 -16.81
CA GLU A 170 5.37 7.58 -17.78
C GLU A 170 5.42 6.94 -19.17
N VAL A 171 4.42 7.26 -19.99
CA VAL A 171 4.32 6.84 -21.38
C VAL A 171 4.70 8.05 -22.22
N ASN A 172 5.90 8.02 -22.80
CA ASN A 172 6.32 8.98 -23.82
C ASN A 172 5.62 8.64 -25.14
N ASP A 173 4.51 9.32 -25.41
CA ASP A 173 3.83 9.26 -26.69
C ASP A 173 4.44 10.33 -27.64
N THR A 174 4.14 10.26 -28.94
CA THR A 174 4.63 11.25 -29.94
C THR A 174 4.18 12.69 -29.66
N MET A 175 3.22 12.89 -28.77
CA MET A 175 2.75 14.21 -28.31
C MET A 175 3.39 14.68 -26.99
N GLY A 176 4.33 13.91 -26.42
CA GLY A 176 5.04 14.24 -25.18
C GLY A 176 4.89 13.17 -24.09
N ALA A 177 5.59 13.40 -22.98
CA ALA A 177 5.52 12.55 -21.80
C ALA A 177 4.14 12.66 -21.16
N SER A 178 3.36 11.58 -21.18
CA SER A 178 2.10 11.49 -20.44
C SER A 178 2.23 10.46 -19.33
N VAL A 179 1.97 10.88 -18.09
CA VAL A 179 1.95 9.97 -16.94
C VAL A 179 0.59 9.29 -16.92
N ARG A 180 0.54 8.00 -17.24
CA ARG A 180 -0.68 7.19 -17.18
C ARG A 180 -0.62 6.20 -16.02
N LEU A 181 -1.65 6.23 -15.17
CA LEU A 181 -1.87 5.18 -14.18
C LEU A 181 -2.13 3.86 -14.91
N ASN A 182 -1.43 2.80 -14.49
CA ASN A 182 -1.56 1.50 -15.13
C ASN A 182 -2.95 0.89 -14.82
N SER A 183 -3.89 1.06 -15.75
CA SER A 183 -5.26 0.55 -15.63
C SER A 183 -5.42 -0.89 -16.08
N ALA A 184 -4.33 -1.60 -16.40
CA ALA A 184 -4.40 -3.00 -16.82
C ALA A 184 -5.05 -3.85 -15.73
N GLU A 185 -6.15 -4.53 -16.04
CA GLU A 185 -6.96 -5.34 -15.10
C GLU A 185 -6.24 -6.61 -14.63
N ARG A 186 -5.11 -6.95 -15.25
CA ARG A 186 -4.35 -8.18 -15.00
C ARG A 186 -2.88 -7.88 -14.67
N ASP A 187 -2.43 -8.36 -13.52
CA ASP A 187 -1.07 -8.17 -12.98
C ASP A 187 -0.03 -9.10 -13.64
N ASP A 188 -0.05 -9.29 -14.96
CA ASP A 188 0.84 -10.26 -15.62
C ASP A 188 2.23 -9.66 -15.94
N PRO A 189 3.30 -10.07 -15.22
CA PRO A 189 4.67 -9.63 -15.53
C PRO A 189 5.15 -10.18 -16.88
N GLU A 190 4.58 -11.30 -17.34
CA GLU A 190 4.95 -11.91 -18.62
C GLU A 190 4.43 -11.08 -19.81
N ALA A 191 3.34 -10.34 -19.65
CA ALA A 191 2.88 -9.37 -20.65
C ALA A 191 3.83 -8.18 -20.77
N GLN A 192 4.49 -7.76 -19.67
CA GLN A 192 5.50 -6.70 -19.70
C GLN A 192 6.81 -7.15 -20.35
N ALA A 193 7.23 -8.40 -20.12
CA ALA A 193 8.45 -8.94 -20.73
C ALA A 193 8.27 -9.30 -22.22
N ARG A 194 7.05 -9.63 -22.65
CA ARG A 194 6.73 -9.96 -24.06
C ARG A 194 6.16 -8.80 -24.87
N ALA A 195 5.66 -7.74 -24.23
CA ALA A 195 5.39 -6.52 -24.97
C ALA A 195 6.74 -6.12 -25.59
N PRO A 196 6.87 -6.11 -26.93
CA PRO A 196 8.09 -5.62 -27.54
C PRO A 196 8.30 -4.25 -26.92
N GLN A 197 9.41 -4.08 -26.19
CA GLN A 197 9.97 -2.77 -26.03
C GLN A 197 10.11 -2.31 -27.47
N VAL A 198 9.14 -1.55 -27.94
CA VAL A 198 9.32 -0.68 -29.07
C VAL A 198 10.40 0.22 -28.54
N GLN A 199 11.66 -0.21 -28.71
CA GLN A 199 12.79 0.67 -28.74
C GLN A 199 12.30 1.71 -29.70
N ILE A 200 11.93 2.88 -29.17
CA ILE A 200 11.55 4.01 -29.97
C ILE A 200 12.82 4.24 -30.76
N THR A 201 12.84 3.67 -31.97
CA THR A 201 13.96 3.70 -32.87
C THR A 201 14.21 5.17 -33.00
N GLU A 202 15.29 5.60 -32.35
CA GLU A 202 15.81 6.94 -32.24
C GLU A 202 15.05 7.85 -33.20
N LEU A 203 14.01 8.52 -32.70
CA LEU A 203 13.26 9.50 -33.47
C LEU A 203 14.31 10.55 -33.83
N ARG A 204 15.00 10.36 -34.95
CA ARG A 204 15.91 11.33 -35.55
C ARG A 204 15.06 12.59 -35.64
N PRO A 205 15.32 13.61 -34.81
CA PRO A 205 14.55 14.84 -34.87
C PRO A 205 14.76 15.35 -36.29
N PHE A 206 13.68 15.26 -37.06
CA PHE A 206 13.56 15.61 -38.48
C PHE A 206 14.90 15.93 -39.15
N SER A 207 15.56 14.92 -39.73
CA SER A 207 16.43 15.16 -40.90
C SER A 207 15.56 15.46 -42.12
N GLY A 208 14.57 16.32 -41.97
CA GLY A 208 13.89 16.96 -43.07
C GLY A 208 14.76 18.13 -43.48
N ALA A 209 15.33 18.08 -44.67
CA ALA A 209 15.95 19.24 -45.30
C ALA A 209 14.92 20.39 -45.22
N GLY A 210 15.22 21.39 -44.39
CA GLY A 210 14.33 22.51 -44.15
C GLY A 210 13.96 23.16 -45.48
N HIS A 211 12.71 22.97 -45.90
CA HIS A 211 12.18 23.74 -47.01
C HIS A 211 11.81 25.11 -46.45
N ALA A 212 12.69 26.07 -46.66
CA ALA A 212 12.51 27.44 -46.22
C ALA A 212 11.26 28.03 -46.89
N LEU A 213 10.26 28.37 -46.07
CA LEU A 213 9.13 29.17 -46.51
C LEU A 213 9.56 30.63 -46.59
N GLY A 214 9.86 31.07 -47.81
CA GLY A 214 9.72 32.47 -48.20
C GLY A 214 11.00 33.17 -48.64
N ALA A 215 11.15 33.33 -49.96
CA ALA A 215 11.31 34.64 -50.59
C ALA A 215 11.18 34.53 -52.12
N GLY A 216 10.17 35.22 -52.67
CA GLY A 216 10.29 35.87 -53.99
C GLY A 216 10.05 35.03 -55.23
N GLN A 217 8.82 35.09 -55.73
CA GLN A 217 8.48 34.86 -57.15
C GLN A 217 9.33 35.72 -58.09
N ALA A 218 9.80 35.11 -59.18
CA ALA A 218 9.64 35.68 -60.52
C ALA A 218 9.34 34.54 -61.50
N HIS A 219 8.26 34.74 -62.26
CA HIS A 219 7.74 34.03 -63.44
C HIS A 219 8.74 33.16 -64.25
N SER A 220 8.36 32.07 -64.91
CA SER A 220 7.12 31.78 -65.66
C SER A 220 7.08 30.30 -66.08
N GLY A 221 5.87 29.74 -66.18
CA GLY A 221 5.58 28.77 -67.25
C GLY A 221 5.05 27.41 -66.80
N GLY A 222 3.76 27.20 -67.04
CA GLY A 222 3.27 25.93 -67.59
C GLY A 222 2.73 24.89 -66.63
N GLN A 223 1.40 24.73 -66.72
CA GLN A 223 0.75 23.44 -66.99
C GLN A 223 0.18 22.65 -65.80
N ASP A 224 -1.14 22.80 -65.65
CA ASP A 224 -2.19 21.82 -65.38
C ASP A 224 -1.84 20.56 -64.55
N CYS A 225 -2.50 20.41 -63.40
CA CYS A 225 -3.36 19.24 -63.11
C CYS A 225 -4.06 19.34 -61.74
N ALA A 226 -5.38 19.14 -61.78
CA ALA A 226 -6.24 18.51 -60.77
C ALA A 226 -6.21 19.04 -59.32
N ALA A 227 -7.23 19.84 -59.03
CA ALA A 227 -7.65 20.24 -57.68
C ALA A 227 -8.10 19.03 -56.84
N SER A 228 -7.38 18.74 -55.77
CA SER A 228 -7.93 18.09 -54.58
C SER A 228 -8.04 19.14 -53.47
N SER A 229 -9.28 19.38 -53.04
CA SER A 229 -9.63 20.34 -52.01
C SER A 229 -9.14 19.89 -50.64
N SER A 230 -8.06 20.49 -50.14
CA SER A 230 -7.71 20.43 -48.72
C SER A 230 -8.65 21.31 -47.90
N PRO A 231 -9.14 20.83 -46.73
CA PRO A 231 -10.04 21.58 -45.89
C PRO A 231 -9.31 22.72 -45.18
N LYS A 232 -9.98 23.87 -45.18
CA LYS A 232 -9.63 25.09 -44.44
C LYS A 232 -9.42 24.78 -42.95
N ALA A 233 -8.24 25.14 -42.45
CA ALA A 233 -7.93 25.18 -41.02
C ALA A 233 -8.59 26.43 -40.39
N ASP A 234 -9.88 26.34 -40.11
CA ASP A 234 -10.61 27.25 -39.24
C ASP A 234 -11.04 26.44 -38.01
N GLY A 235 -10.36 26.56 -36.87
CA GLY A 235 -10.75 25.74 -35.70
C GLY A 235 -9.89 25.80 -34.44
N ALA A 236 -9.32 26.94 -34.06
CA ALA A 236 -8.59 27.07 -32.79
C ALA A 236 -9.49 27.32 -31.55
N ALA A 237 -10.81 27.22 -31.68
CA ALA A 237 -11.77 27.55 -30.61
C ALA A 237 -12.68 26.39 -30.17
N ALA A 238 -12.51 25.18 -30.71
CA ALA A 238 -13.43 24.06 -30.47
C ALA A 238 -12.97 23.06 -29.38
N ASP A 239 -11.73 23.11 -28.91
CA ASP A 239 -11.18 22.09 -27.99
C ASP A 239 -11.47 22.36 -26.50
N ASP A 240 -11.90 23.56 -26.14
CA ASP A 240 -12.14 23.91 -24.73
C ASP A 240 -13.40 23.22 -24.16
N HIS A 241 -14.35 22.87 -25.01
CA HIS A 241 -15.55 22.12 -24.63
C HIS A 241 -15.26 20.65 -24.27
N GLY A 242 -14.25 20.04 -24.90
CA GLY A 242 -13.84 18.67 -24.58
C GLY A 242 -13.19 18.59 -23.20
N ARG A 243 -12.35 19.58 -22.88
CA ARG A 243 -11.62 19.62 -21.61
C ARG A 243 -12.54 19.86 -20.41
N ASN A 244 -13.49 20.79 -20.52
CA ASN A 244 -14.43 21.08 -19.43
C ASN A 244 -15.35 19.89 -19.13
N LYS A 245 -15.84 19.20 -20.18
CA LYS A 245 -16.66 18.00 -20.01
C LYS A 245 -15.90 16.83 -19.36
N TRP A 246 -14.59 16.76 -19.59
CA TRP A 246 -13.75 15.76 -18.94
C TRP A 246 -13.50 16.08 -17.46
N LEU A 247 -13.26 17.36 -17.12
CA LEU A 247 -13.12 17.82 -15.74
C LEU A 247 -14.39 17.58 -14.92
N ASP A 248 -15.57 17.89 -15.47
CA ASP A 248 -16.86 17.63 -14.81
C ASP A 248 -17.07 16.15 -14.48
N ARG A 249 -16.67 15.24 -15.38
CA ARG A 249 -16.74 13.79 -15.12
C ARG A 249 -15.80 13.38 -14.00
N PHE A 250 -14.61 13.97 -13.95
CA PHE A 250 -13.62 13.65 -12.93
C PHE A 250 -14.06 14.14 -11.54
N GLU A 251 -14.62 15.35 -11.46
CA GLU A 251 -15.20 15.86 -10.22
C GLU A 251 -16.37 14.99 -9.74
N GLN A 252 -17.28 14.61 -10.64
CA GLN A 252 -18.39 13.71 -10.30
C GLN A 252 -17.90 12.34 -9.79
N ASP A 253 -16.90 11.73 -10.43
CA ASP A 253 -16.32 10.46 -9.98
C ASP A 253 -15.64 10.60 -8.61
N SER A 254 -14.93 11.71 -8.37
CA SER A 254 -14.30 11.97 -7.06
C SER A 254 -15.34 12.15 -5.96
N ALA A 255 -16.43 12.88 -6.24
CA ALA A 255 -17.52 13.11 -5.32
C ALA A 255 -18.24 11.80 -4.98
N GLN A 256 -18.47 10.93 -5.99
CA GLN A 256 -19.06 9.61 -5.78
C GLN A 256 -18.19 8.69 -4.92
N ARG A 257 -16.85 8.73 -5.06
CA ARG A 257 -15.94 7.94 -4.22
C ARG A 257 -15.87 8.41 -2.78
N SER A 258 -16.14 9.70 -2.54
CA SER A 258 -16.17 10.27 -1.19
C SER A 258 -17.48 10.01 -0.43
N LYS A 259 -18.54 9.56 -1.12
CA LYS A 259 -19.82 9.24 -0.47
C LYS A 259 -19.63 8.10 0.52
N THR A 260 -20.05 8.34 1.75
CA THR A 260 -20.02 7.33 2.81
C THR A 260 -21.11 6.28 2.57
N VAL A 261 -20.95 5.08 3.12
CA VAL A 261 -21.95 3.99 3.02
C VAL A 261 -23.35 4.46 3.46
N ARG A 262 -23.40 5.36 4.45
CA ARG A 262 -24.64 5.97 4.94
C ARG A 262 -25.35 6.83 3.89
N GLU A 263 -24.61 7.66 3.15
CA GLU A 263 -25.19 8.47 2.06
C GLU A 263 -25.67 7.59 0.90
N LEU A 264 -24.96 6.50 0.60
CA LEU A 264 -25.40 5.53 -0.41
C LEU A 264 -26.70 4.83 -0.02
N GLU A 265 -26.88 4.49 1.27
CA GLU A 265 -28.14 3.93 1.76
C GLU A 265 -29.29 4.94 1.72
N GLU A 266 -29.03 6.19 2.10
CA GLU A 266 -30.04 7.26 2.07
C GLU A 266 -30.51 7.58 0.63
N GLU A 267 -29.58 7.61 -0.33
CA GLU A 267 -29.88 7.79 -1.75
C GLU A 267 -30.67 6.60 -2.32
N ARG A 268 -30.45 5.38 -1.80
CA ARG A 268 -31.23 4.20 -2.13
C ARG A 268 -32.66 4.27 -1.60
N TYR A 269 -32.85 4.78 -0.38
CA TYR A 269 -34.18 5.02 0.20
C TYR A 269 -34.96 6.07 -0.59
N GLN A 270 -34.32 7.18 -0.97
CA GLN A 270 -34.98 8.23 -1.77
C GLN A 270 -35.45 7.74 -3.14
N ARG A 271 -34.71 6.84 -3.81
CA ARG A 271 -35.17 6.23 -5.06
C ARG A 271 -36.39 5.32 -4.85
N MET A 272 -36.41 4.55 -3.76
CA MET A 272 -37.56 3.70 -3.43
C MET A 272 -38.82 4.52 -3.07
N ASP A 273 -38.65 5.66 -2.42
CA ASP A 273 -39.76 6.56 -2.11
C ASP A 273 -40.25 7.33 -3.35
N GLY A 274 -39.36 7.66 -4.30
CA GLY A 274 -39.72 8.30 -5.56
C GLY A 274 -40.47 7.38 -6.54
N GLU A 275 -40.25 6.06 -6.47
CA GLU A 275 -40.96 5.07 -7.30
C GLU A 275 -42.34 4.67 -6.74
N ARG A 276 -42.75 5.18 -5.57
CA ARG A 276 -44.11 4.92 -5.07
C ARG A 276 -45.13 5.66 -5.94
N PRO A 277 -45.98 4.97 -6.72
CA PRO A 277 -46.97 5.63 -7.53
C PRO A 277 -47.92 6.43 -6.61
N PRO A 278 -48.16 7.72 -6.90
CA PRO A 278 -49.04 8.56 -6.10
C PRO A 278 -50.49 8.09 -6.30
N GLY A 279 -50.95 7.13 -5.50
CA GLY A 279 -52.32 6.63 -5.68
C GLY A 279 -52.81 5.46 -4.84
N ARG A 280 -52.03 4.93 -3.89
CA ARG A 280 -52.55 3.95 -2.92
C ARG A 280 -52.39 4.46 -1.50
N SER A 281 -53.30 5.34 -1.11
CA SER A 281 -53.67 5.50 0.29
C SER A 281 -54.28 4.18 0.80
N PRO A 282 -53.92 3.73 2.02
CA PRO A 282 -54.53 2.57 2.65
C PRO A 282 -56.03 2.75 2.90
#